data_AF-A0A7C2NJR6-F1
#
_entry.id   AF-A0A7C2NJR6-F1
#
_cell.length_a   1.000
_cell.length_b   1.000
_cell.length_c   1.000
_cell.angle_alpha   90.00
_cell.angle_beta   90.00
_cell.angle_gamma   90.00
#
_symmetry.space_group_name_H-M   'P 1'
#
loop_
_entity.id
_entity.type
_entity.pdbx_description
1 polymer ?
#
loop_
_entity_poly.entity_id
_entity_poly.type
_entity_poly.pdbx_seq_one_letter_code
_entity_poly.pdbx_strand_id
1 'polypeptide(L)'
;MDLGDLRRLGCPHCGRPHDLLVLLDAADAAHRRGPWASLRCPGCGARCALELGAEGAAIGCLEAAPRATFAPSMRVRQPGLRVRAQPDALVVELLHRRFVLPRRD
;
A
#
# COMPACT_ATOMS: atom_id res chain seq x y z
N MET A 1 -19.40 5.86 -17.30
CA MET A 1 -18.58 4.75 -16.76
C MET A 1 -17.98 5.30 -15.48
N ASP A 2 -18.46 4.83 -14.33
CA ASP A 2 -18.09 5.37 -13.02
C ASP A 2 -16.66 4.92 -12.71
N LEU A 3 -15.67 5.76 -13.02
CA LEU A 3 -14.29 5.58 -12.59
C LEU A 3 -14.27 5.84 -11.08
N GLY A 4 -14.77 4.85 -10.32
CA GLY A 4 -15.07 4.98 -8.91
C GLY A 4 -13.94 5.68 -8.16
N ASP A 5 -14.31 6.74 -7.44
CA ASP A 5 -13.39 7.65 -6.76
C ASP A 5 -12.25 6.90 -6.09
N LEU A 6 -11.01 7.15 -6.56
CA LEU A 6 -9.81 6.66 -5.91
C LEU A 6 -9.79 7.26 -4.49
N ARG A 7 -9.77 6.39 -3.49
CA ARG A 7 -9.73 6.85 -2.10
C ARG A 7 -8.33 7.31 -1.75
N ARG A 8 -8.28 8.34 -0.92
CA ARG A 8 -7.04 8.96 -0.45
C ARG A 8 -6.64 8.41 0.89
N LEU A 9 -5.34 8.15 1.02
CA LEU A 9 -4.68 7.75 2.25
C LEU A 9 -3.71 8.86 2.67
N GLY A 10 -3.83 9.32 3.91
CA GLY A 10 -2.94 10.34 4.48
C GLY A 10 -1.60 9.74 4.90
N CYS A 11 -0.49 10.37 4.52
CA CYS A 11 0.81 9.96 5.03
C CYS A 11 0.84 10.04 6.57
N PRO A 12 1.30 8.99 7.27
CA PRO A 12 1.36 8.98 8.74
C PRO A 12 2.32 10.04 9.32
N HIS A 13 3.26 10.54 8.51
CA HIS A 13 4.28 11.50 8.96
C HIS A 13 3.92 12.95 8.66
N CYS A 14 3.39 13.25 7.47
CA CYS A 14 3.10 14.63 7.05
C CYS A 14 1.61 14.94 6.86
N GLY A 15 0.73 13.95 7.03
CA GLY A 15 -0.73 14.08 6.88
C GLY A 15 -1.20 14.30 5.43
N ARG A 16 -0.30 14.54 4.46
CA ARG A 16 -0.68 14.84 3.08
C ARG A 16 -1.45 13.66 2.47
N PRO A 17 -2.64 13.90 1.88
CA PRO A 17 -3.42 12.85 1.26
C PRO A 17 -2.86 12.49 -0.11
N HIS A 18 -2.82 11.19 -0.40
CA HIS A 18 -2.42 10.65 -1.69
C HIS A 18 -3.43 9.60 -2.16
N ASP A 19 -3.75 9.61 -3.46
CA ASP A 19 -4.57 8.56 -4.06
C ASP A 19 -3.82 7.22 -4.03
N LEU A 20 -4.55 6.11 -3.88
CA LEU A 20 -3.93 4.78 -3.78
C LEU A 20 -3.05 4.44 -5.00
N LEU A 21 -3.42 4.88 -6.21
CA LEU A 21 -2.57 4.69 -7.40
C LEU A 21 -1.19 5.31 -7.24
N VAL A 22 -1.13 6.54 -6.72
CA VAL A 22 0.13 7.27 -6.52
C VAL A 22 1.00 6.55 -5.49
N LEU A 23 0.37 6.00 -4.43
CA LEU A 23 1.09 5.23 -3.42
C LEU A 23 1.61 3.89 -3.96
N LEU A 24 0.85 3.23 -4.84
CA LEU A 24 1.29 2.01 -5.52
C LEU A 24 2.41 2.27 -6.53
N ASP A 25 2.38 3.39 -7.25
CA ASP A 25 3.49 3.83 -8.11
C ASP A 25 4.77 4.12 -7.32
N ALA A 26 4.64 4.60 -6.07
CA ALA A 26 5.75 4.87 -5.17
C ALA A 26 6.21 3.65 -4.35
N ALA A 27 5.51 2.52 -4.46
CA ALA A 27 5.84 1.30 -3.73
C ALA A 27 7.03 0.60 -4.36
N ASP A 28 8.01 0.20 -3.53
CA ASP A 28 9.27 -0.38 -3.98
C ASP A 28 9.27 -1.92 -3.91
N ALA A 29 8.74 -2.48 -2.83
CA ALA A 29 8.71 -3.91 -2.60
C ALA A 29 7.59 -4.32 -1.64
N ALA A 30 7.11 -5.55 -1.79
CA ALA A 30 6.25 -6.20 -0.82
C ALA A 30 7.09 -6.91 0.26
N HIS A 31 6.59 -6.96 1.49
CA HIS A 31 7.21 -7.73 2.57
C HIS A 31 6.94 -9.23 2.38
N ARG A 32 7.91 -10.11 2.66
CA ARG A 32 7.69 -11.57 2.56
C ARG A 32 6.59 -12.09 3.48
N ARG A 33 6.46 -11.52 4.68
CA ARG A 33 5.62 -12.06 5.76
C ARG A 33 4.20 -11.49 5.83
N GLY A 34 3.81 -10.63 4.89
CA GLY A 34 2.49 -10.00 4.90
C GLY A 34 2.09 -9.39 3.56
N PRO A 35 0.86 -8.87 3.46
CA PRO A 35 0.38 -8.14 2.29
C PRO A 35 0.77 -6.64 2.37
N TRP A 36 1.96 -6.36 2.89
CA TRP A 36 2.45 -4.99 3.08
C TRP A 36 3.42 -4.63 1.98
N ALA A 37 3.33 -3.42 1.46
CA ALA A 37 4.32 -2.82 0.58
C ALA A 37 5.06 -1.70 1.31
N SER A 38 6.38 -1.68 1.21
CA SER A 38 7.16 -0.50 1.57
C SER A 38 6.96 0.58 0.50
N LEU A 39 7.00 1.84 0.92
CA LEU A 39 7.05 2.99 0.02
C LEU A 39 7.71 4.18 0.71
N ARG A 40 8.08 5.18 -0.08
CA ARG A 40 8.39 6.53 0.42
C ARG A 40 7.25 7.47 0.08
N CYS A 41 6.81 8.26 1.05
CA CYS A 41 5.77 9.26 0.82
C CYS A 41 6.23 10.23 -0.30
N PRO A 42 5.43 10.42 -1.37
CA PRO A 42 5.78 11.37 -2.44
C PRO A 42 5.85 12.82 -1.98
N GLY A 43 5.18 13.16 -0.87
CA GLY A 43 5.18 14.51 -0.31
C GLY A 43 6.39 14.83 0.57
N CYS A 44 6.75 13.95 1.51
CA CYS A 44 7.79 14.23 2.51
C CYS A 44 8.99 13.26 2.47
N GLY A 45 8.98 12.24 1.61
CA GLY A 45 10.07 11.25 1.48
C GLY A 45 10.19 10.24 2.63
N ALA A 46 9.40 10.40 3.71
CA ALA A 46 9.40 9.50 4.86
C ALA A 46 8.97 8.08 4.44
N ARG A 47 9.56 7.06 5.09
CA ARG A 47 9.23 5.66 4.82
C ARG A 47 7.89 5.32 5.47
N CYS A 48 7.01 4.73 4.68
CA CYS A 48 5.69 4.26 5.08
C CYS A 48 5.51 2.81 4.64
N ALA A 49 4.44 2.20 5.13
CA ALA A 49 3.96 0.90 4.66
C ALA A 49 2.50 1.01 4.22
N LEU A 50 2.16 0.22 3.21
CA LEU A 50 0.82 0.08 2.67
C LEU A 50 0.36 -1.36 2.82
N GLU A 51 -0.66 -1.62 3.62
CA GLU A 51 -1.33 -2.91 3.67
C GLU A 51 -2.40 -2.99 2.59
N LEU A 52 -2.39 -4.08 1.83
CA LEU A 52 -3.24 -4.29 0.66
C LEU A 52 -4.12 -5.52 0.88
N GLY A 53 -5.42 -5.32 1.06
CA GLY A 53 -6.38 -6.39 1.31
C GLY A 53 -7.47 -6.49 0.24
N ALA A 54 -8.28 -7.54 0.35
CA ALA A 54 -9.42 -7.76 -0.55
C ALA A 54 -10.49 -6.66 -0.46
N GLU A 55 -10.62 -6.01 0.70
CA GLU A 55 -11.65 -4.98 0.93
C GLU A 55 -11.13 -3.54 0.82
N GLY A 56 -9.81 -3.34 0.65
CA GLY A 56 -9.23 -2.01 0.60
C GLY A 56 -7.75 -1.95 0.96
N ALA A 57 -7.32 -0.75 1.32
CA ALA A 57 -5.93 -0.48 1.63
C ALA A 57 -5.79 0.30 2.94
N ALA A 58 -4.66 0.12 3.61
CA ALA A 58 -4.29 0.87 4.80
C ALA A 58 -2.89 1.45 4.64
N ILE A 59 -2.67 2.66 5.13
CA ILE A 59 -1.33 3.25 5.23
C ILE A 59 -0.93 3.34 6.70
N GLY A 60 0.34 3.13 6.98
CA GLY A 60 0.87 3.19 8.33
C GLY A 60 2.39 3.07 8.36
N CYS A 61 2.89 2.70 9.53
CA CYS A 61 4.31 2.45 9.76
C CYS A 61 4.54 0.96 10.05
N LEU A 62 5.73 0.47 9.69
CA LEU A 62 6.20 -0.82 10.16
C LEU A 62 7.15 -0.58 11.33
N GLU A 63 6.76 -1.07 12.50
CA GLU A 63 7.61 -1.02 13.68
C GLU A 63 8.64 -2.14 13.61
N ALA A 64 9.89 -1.83 13.92
CA ALA A 64 10.97 -2.81 13.93
C ALA A 64 11.02 -3.54 15.28
N ALA A 65 10.94 -4.88 15.21
CA ALA A 65 11.28 -5.88 16.22
C ALA A 65 10.27 -6.22 17.33
N PRO A 66 10.26 -7.49 17.82
CA PRO A 66 10.93 -8.68 17.27
C PRO A 66 10.14 -9.34 16.10
N ARG A 67 8.92 -8.87 15.84
CA ARG A 67 8.14 -9.18 14.63
C ARG A 67 7.71 -7.83 14.06
N ALA A 68 7.93 -7.62 12.76
CA ALA A 68 7.46 -6.39 12.13
C ALA A 68 5.95 -6.29 12.31
N THR A 69 5.51 -5.31 13.10
CA THR A 69 4.08 -5.05 13.33
C THR A 69 3.68 -3.88 12.47
N PHE A 70 2.66 -4.08 11.65
CA PHE A 70 2.07 -3.01 10.88
C PHE A 70 1.11 -2.23 11.78
N ALA A 71 1.43 -0.95 12.00
CA ALA A 71 0.60 -0.01 12.75
C ALA A 71 -0.16 0.89 11.77
N PRO A 72 -1.43 0.57 11.41
CA PRO A 72 -2.22 1.37 10.48
C PRO A 72 -2.56 2.72 11.10
N SER A 73 -2.35 3.80 10.34
CA SER A 73 -2.82 5.14 10.72
C SER A 73 -4.15 5.48 10.04
N MET A 74 -4.42 4.90 8.88
CA MET A 74 -5.67 5.09 8.14
C MET A 74 -6.01 3.85 7.32
N ARG A 75 -7.31 3.56 7.20
CA ARG A 75 -7.86 2.48 6.36
C ARG A 75 -8.94 3.04 5.46
N VAL A 76 -8.94 2.64 4.20
CA VAL A 76 -9.99 3.00 3.24
C VAL A 76 -10.47 1.75 2.50
N ARG A 77 -11.78 1.67 2.26
CA ARG A 77 -12.31 0.70 1.30
C ARG A 77 -11.97 1.18 -0.10
N GLN A 78 -11.43 0.29 -0.93
CA GLN A 78 -11.13 0.60 -2.33
C GLN A 78 -11.86 -0.36 -3.25
N PRO A 79 -13.04 0.00 -3.76
CA PRO A 79 -13.72 -0.77 -4.79
C PRO A 79 -12.80 -0.98 -6.00
N GLY A 80 -12.83 -2.20 -6.55
CA GLY A 80 -12.01 -2.57 -7.71
C GLY A 80 -10.54 -2.90 -7.40
N LEU A 81 -10.11 -2.80 -6.14
CA LEU A 81 -8.80 -3.30 -5.72
C LEU A 81 -8.81 -4.83 -5.70
N ARG A 82 -7.87 -5.46 -6.39
CA ARG A 82 -7.63 -6.90 -6.31
C ARG A 82 -6.18 -7.13 -5.95
N VAL A 83 -5.95 -8.03 -4.99
CA VAL A 83 -4.62 -8.35 -4.49
C VAL A 83 -4.42 -9.85 -4.61
N ARG A 84 -3.30 -10.26 -5.22
CA ARG A 84 -2.92 -11.66 -5.37
C ARG A 84 -1.51 -11.84 -4.85
N ALA A 85 -1.37 -12.64 -3.80
CA ALA A 85 -0.07 -13.06 -3.31
C ALA A 85 0.50 -14.14 -4.24
N GLN A 86 1.75 -13.94 -4.67
CA GLN A 86 2.57 -14.93 -5.35
C GLN A 86 3.83 -15.21 -4.49
N PRO A 87 4.54 -16.32 -4.75
CA PRO A 87 5.73 -16.68 -3.97
C PRO A 87 6.82 -15.59 -3.95
N ASP A 88 7.00 -14.90 -5.07
CA ASP A 88 8.07 -13.92 -5.33
C ASP A 88 7.55 -12.48 -5.44
N ALA A 89 6.24 -12.27 -5.49
CA ALA A 89 5.65 -10.95 -5.66
C ALA A 89 4.27 -10.80 -5.00
N LEU A 90 3.85 -9.55 -4.82
CA LEU A 90 2.46 -9.17 -4.59
C LEU A 90 1.94 -8.49 -5.85
N VAL A 91 0.94 -9.08 -6.49
CA VAL A 91 0.30 -8.50 -7.68
C VAL A 91 -0.93 -7.74 -7.25
N VAL A 92 -0.98 -6.46 -7.58
CA VAL A 92 -2.08 -5.56 -7.25
C VAL A 92 -2.70 -5.07 -8.54
N GLU A 93 -4.00 -5.21 -8.68
CA GLU A 93 -4.77 -4.65 -9.79
C GLU A 93 -5.73 -3.61 -9.23
N LEU A 94 -5.70 -2.42 -9.82
CA LEU A 94 -6.60 -1.33 -9.45
C LEU A 94 -7.00 -0.59 -10.72
N LEU A 95 -8.32 -0.47 -10.95
CA LEU A 95 -8.88 0.04 -12.19
C LEU A 95 -8.34 -0.75 -13.40
N HIS A 96 -7.58 -0.09 -14.29
CA HIS A 96 -6.98 -0.69 -15.49
C HIS A 96 -5.46 -0.88 -15.37
N ARG A 97 -4.91 -0.72 -14.16
CA ARG A 97 -3.46 -0.82 -13.92
C ARG A 97 -3.13 -2.05 -13.09
N ARG A 98 -1.99 -2.66 -13.42
CA ARG A 98 -1.40 -3.78 -12.71
C ARG A 98 -0.03 -3.39 -12.17
N PHE A 99 0.18 -3.63 -10.88
CA PHE A 99 1.42 -3.41 -10.15
C PHE A 99 1.98 -4.76 -9.71
N VAL A 100 3.27 -4.97 -9.90
CA VAL A 100 3.97 -6.18 -9.47
C VAL A 100 5.04 -5.76 -8.48
N LEU A 101 4.77 -5.98 -7.20
CA LEU A 101 5.65 -5.58 -6.11
C LEU A 101 6.50 -6.79 -5.71
N PRO A 102 7.80 -6.81 -6.01
CA PRO A 102 8.65 -7.95 -5.69
C PRO A 102 8.74 -8.13 -4.17
N ARG A 103 8.76 -9.38 -3.70
CA ARG A 103 8.89 -9.68 -2.28
C ARG A 103 10.34 -9.54 -1.81
N ARG A 104 10.58 -8.68 -0.82
CA ARG A 104 11.87 -8.45 -0.20
C ARG A 104 11.77 -8.56 1.32
N ASP A 105 12.91 -8.87 1.95
CA ASP A 105 13.10 -8.84 3.41
C ASP A 105 13.68 -7.49 3.84
#